data_AF-A0A971R520-F1
#
_entry.id   AF-A0A971R520-F1
#
_cell.length_a   1.000
_cell.length_b   1.000
_cell.length_c   1.000
_cell.angle_alpha   90.00
_cell.angle_beta   90.00
_cell.angle_gamma   90.00
#
_symmetry.space_group_name_H-M   'P 1'
#
loop_
_entity.id
_entity.type
_entity.pdbx_description
1 polymer ?
#
loop_
_entity_poly.entity_id
_entity_poly.type
_entity_poly.pdbx_seq_one_letter_code
_entity_poly.pdbx_strand_id
1 'polypeptide(L)'
;MTSCHSVARFAVVLALVVALLGCSVYVLPTAHPCVLVEQRDDGYAQLPEDDPRYAALEAYLAEDEPLARLLNVYERTMAAFSASGLRPAAARAADNRAVLVLGQQAGLVTDICVQGLYDQVCLELALGVPITDPAMLAPAAPQLARAVGQALLVLAGQGYGPSPCSEPACDGLPSPPGSVLTQGLGIALETIYCQDLEAGSPPGLAAAGACAHLIKGEGYRGTEMSPADVVQSPGVAGTVFYQLLSEAPTGYPQRFMLWFANYDPQDEALAKIVLVARRLGCRATIVDFLGAYGTTFPGERALARELLAALPSMTEVP
;
A
#
# COMPACT_ATOMS: atom_id res chain seq x y z
N MET A 1 -30.86 35.73 40.01
CA MET A 1 -29.47 35.37 39.63
C MET A 1 -29.34 33.86 39.37
N THR A 2 -30.14 33.31 38.43
CA THR A 2 -30.18 31.85 38.17
C THR A 2 -30.01 31.48 36.68
N SER A 3 -29.95 32.47 35.79
CA SER A 3 -29.91 32.24 34.33
C SER A 3 -28.50 31.93 33.79
N CYS A 4 -27.43 32.46 34.42
CA CYS A 4 -26.07 32.36 33.87
C CYS A 4 -25.45 30.95 33.96
N HIS A 5 -25.83 30.15 34.96
CA HIS A 5 -25.31 28.78 35.12
C HIS A 5 -25.97 27.76 34.18
N SER A 6 -27.20 28.01 33.73
CA SER A 6 -27.90 27.09 32.82
C SER A 6 -27.37 27.22 31.39
N VAL A 7 -27.01 28.43 30.96
CA VAL A 7 -26.44 28.70 29.63
C VAL A 7 -25.03 28.12 29.51
N ALA A 8 -24.20 28.23 30.54
CA ALA A 8 -22.85 27.66 30.55
C ALA A 8 -22.87 26.11 30.47
N ARG A 9 -23.80 25.45 31.18
CA ARG A 9 -23.96 23.99 31.10
C ARG A 9 -24.46 23.54 29.73
N PHE A 10 -25.40 24.28 29.13
CA PHE A 10 -25.87 23.99 27.78
C PHE A 10 -24.77 24.16 26.73
N ALA A 11 -23.94 25.20 26.85
CA ALA A 11 -22.81 25.43 25.95
C ALA A 11 -21.73 24.35 26.08
N VAL A 12 -21.43 23.88 27.31
CA VAL A 12 -20.47 22.79 27.53
C VAL A 12 -21.00 21.46 27.01
N VAL A 13 -22.28 21.13 27.24
CA VAL A 13 -22.90 19.92 26.71
C VAL A 13 -22.98 19.98 25.18
N LEU A 14 -23.33 21.13 24.60
CA LEU A 14 -23.35 21.31 23.14
C LEU A 14 -21.94 21.22 22.55
N ALA A 15 -20.93 21.79 23.20
CA ALA A 15 -19.53 21.65 22.75
C ALA A 15 -19.03 20.20 22.88
N LEU A 16 -19.44 19.47 23.92
CA LEU A 16 -19.12 18.04 24.06
C LEU A 16 -19.84 17.20 23.02
N VAL A 17 -21.11 17.50 22.73
CA VAL A 17 -21.90 16.83 21.69
C VAL A 17 -21.37 17.17 20.30
N VAL A 18 -20.94 18.40 20.03
CA VAL A 18 -20.28 18.78 18.76
C VAL A 18 -18.88 18.18 18.66
N ALA A 19 -18.15 18.02 19.77
CA ALA A 19 -16.87 17.30 19.77
C ALA A 19 -17.06 15.78 19.59
N LEU A 20 -18.12 15.20 20.14
CA LEU A 20 -18.46 13.78 19.98
C LEU A 20 -19.08 13.48 18.61
N LEU A 21 -19.91 14.38 18.06
CA LEU A 21 -20.47 14.28 16.70
C LEU A 21 -19.45 14.72 15.62
N GLY A 22 -18.52 15.61 15.95
CA GLY A 22 -17.41 16.04 15.10
C GLY A 22 -16.23 15.06 15.10
N CYS A 23 -16.23 14.11 16.05
CA CYS A 23 -15.47 12.87 16.01
C CYS A 23 -16.34 11.72 15.49
N SER A 24 -17.18 11.96 14.47
CA SER A 24 -17.72 10.89 13.66
C SER A 24 -16.54 10.19 12.99
N VAL A 25 -16.06 9.12 13.62
CA VAL A 25 -15.08 8.23 13.02
C VAL A 25 -15.83 7.59 11.85
N TYR A 26 -15.53 8.04 10.63
CA TYR A 26 -16.10 7.49 9.41
C TYR A 26 -15.47 6.11 9.19
N VAL A 27 -16.03 5.09 9.84
CA VAL A 27 -15.47 3.74 9.88
C VAL A 27 -16.38 2.80 9.12
N LEU A 28 -15.79 1.93 8.31
CA LEU A 28 -16.44 0.70 7.87
C LEU A 28 -16.04 -0.39 8.87
N PRO A 29 -16.88 -0.67 9.89
CA PRO A 29 -16.51 -1.58 10.96
C PRO A 29 -16.44 -3.00 10.40
N THR A 30 -15.42 -3.76 10.79
CA THR A 30 -15.34 -5.17 10.47
C THR A 30 -14.55 -5.96 11.52
N ALA A 31 -14.97 -7.19 11.77
CA ALA A 31 -14.21 -8.17 12.55
C ALA A 31 -13.19 -8.95 11.70
N HIS A 32 -13.26 -8.79 10.37
CA HIS A 32 -12.44 -9.54 9.41
C HIS A 32 -11.10 -8.85 9.14
N PRO A 33 -10.13 -9.57 8.54
CA PRO A 33 -8.82 -9.01 8.19
C PRO A 33 -8.87 -7.82 7.23
N CYS A 34 -9.93 -7.72 6.42
CA CYS A 34 -10.18 -6.66 5.45
C CYS A 34 -11.66 -6.35 5.40
N VAL A 35 -12.04 -5.15 4.96
CA VAL A 35 -13.43 -4.84 4.62
C VAL A 35 -13.69 -5.26 3.17
N LEU A 36 -14.73 -6.05 2.93
CA LEU A 36 -15.16 -6.37 1.57
C LEU A 36 -16.24 -5.40 1.11
N VAL A 37 -16.07 -4.89 -0.10
CA VAL A 37 -17.00 -3.97 -0.76
C VAL A 37 -17.36 -4.53 -2.12
N GLU A 38 -18.65 -4.53 -2.46
CA GLU A 38 -19.11 -4.84 -3.81
C GLU A 38 -19.52 -3.57 -4.55
N GLN A 39 -19.32 -3.59 -5.86
CA GLN A 39 -19.91 -2.60 -6.75
C GLN A 39 -21.38 -2.96 -7.01
N ARG A 40 -22.25 -1.96 -6.88
CA ARG A 40 -23.69 -2.01 -7.20
C ARG A 40 -24.01 -0.97 -8.28
N ASP A 41 -25.21 -1.08 -8.86
CA ASP A 41 -25.68 -0.14 -9.88
C ASP A 41 -25.71 1.32 -9.40
N ASP A 42 -25.86 1.54 -8.10
CA ASP A 42 -25.97 2.85 -7.45
C ASP A 42 -24.73 3.25 -6.63
N GLY A 43 -23.64 2.49 -6.68
CA GLY A 43 -22.37 2.84 -6.04
C GLY A 43 -21.64 1.65 -5.44
N TYR A 44 -21.09 1.83 -4.24
CA TYR A 44 -20.32 0.81 -3.53
C TYR A 44 -21.01 0.49 -2.21
N ALA A 45 -21.02 -0.78 -1.81
CA ALA A 45 -21.60 -1.20 -0.54
C ALA A 45 -20.70 -2.19 0.19
N GLN A 46 -20.55 -1.98 1.50
CA GLN A 46 -19.90 -2.95 2.38
C GLN A 46 -20.73 -4.24 2.44
N LEU A 47 -20.04 -5.38 2.41
CA LEU A 47 -20.69 -6.68 2.62
C LEU A 47 -21.07 -6.88 4.10
N PRO A 48 -22.23 -7.50 4.39
CA PRO A 48 -22.58 -7.91 5.76
C PRO A 48 -21.50 -8.82 6.38
N GLU A 49 -21.28 -8.72 7.69
CA GLU A 49 -20.26 -9.50 8.41
C GLU A 49 -20.49 -11.02 8.35
N ASP A 50 -21.71 -11.48 8.07
CA ASP A 50 -22.04 -12.90 7.88
C ASP A 50 -21.98 -13.36 6.42
N ASP A 51 -21.53 -12.50 5.50
CA ASP A 51 -21.38 -12.85 4.08
C ASP A 51 -20.31 -13.95 3.92
N PRO A 52 -20.63 -15.07 3.25
CA PRO A 52 -19.71 -16.21 3.11
C PRO A 52 -18.40 -15.86 2.37
N ARG A 53 -18.35 -14.75 1.63
CA ARG A 53 -17.13 -14.28 0.96
C ARG A 53 -16.03 -13.91 1.95
N TYR A 54 -16.36 -13.48 3.17
CA TYR A 54 -15.35 -13.26 4.22
C TYR A 54 -14.67 -14.57 4.62
N ALA A 55 -15.44 -15.64 4.84
CA ALA A 55 -14.90 -16.95 5.16
C ALA A 55 -14.01 -17.51 4.03
N ALA A 56 -14.38 -17.27 2.77
CA ALA A 56 -13.58 -17.66 1.61
C ALA A 56 -12.25 -16.87 1.55
N LEU A 57 -12.27 -15.56 1.80
CA LEU A 57 -11.06 -14.73 1.89
C LEU A 57 -10.14 -15.21 3.01
N GLU A 58 -10.67 -15.44 4.20
CA GLU A 58 -9.89 -15.90 5.35
C GLU A 58 -9.26 -17.28 5.11
N ALA A 59 -10.00 -18.21 4.50
CA ALA A 59 -9.47 -19.51 4.12
C ALA A 59 -8.31 -19.38 3.12
N TYR A 60 -8.43 -18.48 2.12
CA TYR A 60 -7.34 -18.21 1.19
C TYR A 60 -6.12 -17.61 1.89
N LEU A 61 -6.31 -16.57 2.73
CA LEU A 61 -5.22 -15.91 3.44
C LEU A 61 -4.53 -16.82 4.47
N ALA A 62 -5.22 -17.83 4.99
CA ALA A 62 -4.61 -18.83 5.86
C ALA A 62 -3.63 -19.76 5.10
N GLU A 63 -3.79 -19.90 3.78
CA GLU A 63 -2.91 -20.70 2.91
C GLU A 63 -1.85 -19.84 2.19
N ASP A 64 -2.11 -18.55 1.99
CA ASP A 64 -1.23 -17.58 1.33
C ASP A 64 -0.63 -16.59 2.36
N GLU A 65 0.36 -17.08 3.11
CA GLU A 65 1.08 -16.28 4.13
C GLU A 65 1.70 -14.99 3.57
N PRO A 66 2.35 -14.99 2.38
CA PRO A 66 2.89 -13.75 1.80
C PRO A 66 1.83 -12.67 1.58
N LEU A 67 0.66 -13.01 1.02
CA LEU A 67 -0.41 -12.01 0.82
C LEU A 67 -1.00 -11.55 2.16
N ALA A 68 -1.20 -12.47 3.11
CA ALA A 68 -1.71 -12.14 4.43
C ALA A 68 -0.76 -11.17 5.17
N ARG A 69 0.56 -11.38 5.07
CA ARG A 69 1.60 -10.46 5.58
C ARG A 69 1.43 -9.07 4.98
N LEU A 70 1.29 -8.95 3.66
CA LEU A 70 1.18 -7.65 2.98
C LEU A 70 -0.07 -6.87 3.41
N LEU A 71 -1.22 -7.53 3.54
CA LEU A 71 -2.45 -6.89 4.04
C LEU A 71 -2.31 -6.44 5.50
N ASN A 72 -1.62 -7.21 6.34
CA ASN A 72 -1.30 -6.82 7.72
C ASN A 72 -0.32 -5.63 7.76
N VAL A 73 0.67 -5.57 6.86
CA VAL A 73 1.58 -4.43 6.76
C VAL A 73 0.84 -3.12 6.44
N TYR A 74 -0.21 -3.16 5.63
CA TYR A 74 -1.07 -1.99 5.39
C TYR A 74 -1.66 -1.46 6.72
N GLU A 75 -2.22 -2.35 7.54
CA GLU A 75 -2.77 -2.01 8.84
C GLU A 75 -1.73 -1.48 9.82
N ARG A 76 -0.59 -2.15 9.89
CA ARG A 76 0.56 -1.73 10.71
C ARG A 76 1.08 -0.36 10.31
N THR A 77 1.05 -0.05 9.02
CA THR A 77 1.45 1.26 8.51
C THR A 77 0.49 2.35 8.98
N MET A 78 -0.82 2.10 8.92
CA MET A 78 -1.83 3.03 9.47
C MET A 78 -1.67 3.22 10.98
N ALA A 79 -1.41 2.12 11.72
CA ALA A 79 -1.09 2.18 13.14
C ALA A 79 0.20 2.97 13.42
N ALA A 80 1.23 2.81 12.59
CA ALA A 80 2.49 3.54 12.70
C ALA A 80 2.32 5.05 12.47
N PHE A 81 1.49 5.46 11.50
CA PHE A 81 1.11 6.86 11.33
C PHE A 81 0.49 7.43 12.61
N SER A 82 -0.51 6.72 13.15
CA SER A 82 -1.19 7.11 14.39
C SER A 82 -0.22 7.21 15.58
N ALA A 83 0.57 6.16 15.83
CA ALA A 83 1.49 6.06 16.96
C ALA A 83 2.61 7.11 16.91
N SER A 84 3.07 7.47 15.71
CA SER A 84 4.13 8.46 15.52
C SER A 84 3.62 9.91 15.45
N GLY A 85 2.31 10.13 15.53
CA GLY A 85 1.70 11.45 15.38
C GLY A 85 1.81 12.02 13.96
N LEU A 86 2.15 11.17 12.98
CA LEU A 86 2.20 11.52 11.57
C LEU A 86 0.81 11.36 10.95
N ARG A 87 0.48 12.22 9.98
CA ARG A 87 -0.76 12.08 9.20
C ARG A 87 -0.47 11.39 7.87
N PRO A 88 -1.20 10.32 7.52
CA PRO A 88 -1.19 9.78 6.17
C PRO A 88 -1.81 10.81 5.21
N ALA A 89 -1.39 10.79 3.94
CA ALA A 89 -1.92 11.71 2.94
C ALA A 89 -3.35 11.33 2.50
N ALA A 90 -3.64 10.03 2.41
CA ALA A 90 -5.00 9.50 2.31
C ALA A 90 -5.50 9.15 3.72
N ALA A 91 -6.11 10.11 4.41
CA ALA A 91 -6.48 10.04 5.82
C ALA A 91 -7.88 9.47 6.08
N ARG A 92 -8.71 9.35 5.04
CA ARG A 92 -10.02 8.70 5.14
C ARG A 92 -9.91 7.24 4.73
N ALA A 93 -9.42 6.43 5.66
CA ALA A 93 -9.42 4.97 5.55
C ALA A 93 -10.31 4.40 6.67
N ALA A 94 -11.02 3.30 6.38
CA ALA A 94 -11.68 2.51 7.40
C ALA A 94 -10.66 2.03 8.44
N ASP A 95 -11.05 1.99 9.73
CA ASP A 95 -10.25 1.61 10.92
C ASP A 95 -9.03 0.72 10.63
N ASN A 96 -7.91 1.32 10.22
CA ASN A 96 -6.65 0.68 9.84
C ASN A 96 -6.73 -0.52 8.86
N ARG A 97 -7.89 -1.02 8.45
CA ARG A 97 -8.03 -2.21 7.61
C ARG A 97 -7.99 -1.84 6.13
N ALA A 98 -7.45 -2.74 5.32
CA ALA A 98 -7.56 -2.62 3.87
C ALA A 98 -9.02 -2.81 3.45
N VAL A 99 -9.47 -2.02 2.47
CA VAL A 99 -10.80 -2.14 1.87
C VAL A 99 -10.63 -2.74 0.48
N LEU A 100 -11.17 -3.94 0.25
CA LEU A 100 -11.12 -4.64 -1.02
C LEU A 100 -12.43 -4.44 -1.78
N VAL A 101 -12.35 -3.84 -2.97
CA VAL A 101 -13.50 -3.62 -3.85
C VAL A 101 -13.55 -4.73 -4.90
N LEU A 102 -14.49 -5.65 -4.73
CA LEU A 102 -14.69 -6.81 -5.58
C LEU A 102 -15.30 -6.42 -6.92
N GLY A 103 -14.87 -7.10 -7.98
CA GLY A 103 -15.29 -6.87 -9.36
C GLY A 103 -14.69 -5.62 -10.01
N GLN A 104 -13.73 -4.95 -9.36
CA GLN A 104 -13.03 -3.78 -9.90
C GLN A 104 -11.79 -4.16 -10.69
N GLN A 105 -11.32 -3.23 -11.53
CA GLN A 105 -9.98 -3.37 -12.10
C GLN A 105 -8.94 -3.43 -10.98
N ALA A 106 -7.89 -4.22 -11.20
CA ALA A 106 -6.80 -4.32 -10.24
C ALA A 106 -6.07 -2.98 -10.06
N GLY A 107 -5.68 -2.68 -8.83
CA GLY A 107 -4.95 -1.46 -8.48
C GLY A 107 -5.65 -0.65 -7.40
N LEU A 108 -5.45 0.67 -7.41
CA LEU A 108 -6.03 1.57 -6.43
C LEU A 108 -7.35 2.14 -6.93
N VAL A 109 -8.38 2.07 -6.09
CA VAL A 109 -9.64 2.78 -6.29
C VAL A 109 -9.61 4.00 -5.37
N THR A 110 -9.81 5.20 -5.92
CA THR A 110 -9.69 6.46 -5.19
C THR A 110 -11.03 7.19 -5.14
N ASP A 111 -11.22 8.00 -4.10
CA ASP A 111 -12.38 8.88 -3.92
C ASP A 111 -13.75 8.17 -4.08
N ILE A 112 -13.93 7.05 -3.37
CA ILE A 112 -15.18 6.27 -3.39
C ILE A 112 -16.01 6.54 -2.16
N CYS A 113 -17.34 6.58 -2.31
CA CYS A 113 -18.26 6.57 -1.19
C CYS A 113 -18.93 5.21 -1.09
N VAL A 114 -18.69 4.53 0.02
CA VAL A 114 -19.20 3.20 0.35
C VAL A 114 -20.40 3.36 1.27
N GLN A 115 -21.52 2.73 0.91
CA GLN A 115 -22.61 2.50 1.84
C GLN A 115 -22.15 1.46 2.87
N GLY A 116 -21.78 1.94 4.06
CA GLY A 116 -21.45 1.10 5.21
C GLY A 116 -22.72 0.58 5.90
N LEU A 117 -22.52 -0.18 6.98
CA LEU A 117 -23.61 -0.78 7.76
C LEU A 117 -24.51 0.26 8.44
N TYR A 118 -23.95 1.43 8.79
CA TYR A 118 -24.66 2.47 9.55
C TYR A 118 -24.82 3.78 8.78
N ASP A 119 -23.83 4.14 7.97
CA ASP A 119 -23.73 5.41 7.26
C ASP A 119 -22.96 5.28 5.95
N GLN A 120 -22.96 6.35 5.16
CA GLN A 120 -22.12 6.45 3.97
C GLN A 120 -20.73 6.95 4.38
N VAL A 121 -19.69 6.21 3.99
CA VAL A 121 -18.29 6.50 4.31
C VAL A 121 -17.54 6.75 3.01
N CYS A 122 -16.98 7.96 2.86
CA CYS A 122 -16.15 8.28 1.71
C CYS A 122 -14.67 8.02 2.01
N LEU A 123 -14.09 7.09 1.26
CA LEU A 123 -12.71 6.66 1.34
C LEU A 123 -11.88 7.35 0.27
N GLU A 124 -10.69 7.78 0.64
CA GLU A 124 -9.71 8.33 -0.31
C GLU A 124 -8.97 7.22 -1.05
N LEU A 125 -8.93 6.01 -0.47
CA LEU A 125 -8.17 4.88 -1.00
C LEU A 125 -8.82 3.53 -0.67
N ALA A 126 -8.89 2.66 -1.67
CA ALA A 126 -9.31 1.27 -1.59
C ALA A 126 -8.49 0.43 -2.59
N LEU A 127 -8.52 -0.90 -2.45
CA LEU A 127 -7.83 -1.85 -3.33
C LEU A 127 -8.85 -2.53 -4.24
N GLY A 128 -8.72 -2.33 -5.55
CA GLY A 128 -9.55 -2.99 -6.55
C GLY A 128 -9.09 -4.42 -6.79
N VAL A 129 -10.04 -5.37 -6.80
CA VAL A 129 -9.76 -6.79 -7.03
C VAL A 129 -10.65 -7.29 -8.17
N PRO A 130 -10.07 -7.83 -9.28
CA PRO A 130 -10.81 -8.22 -10.48
C PRO A 130 -11.51 -9.59 -10.35
N ILE A 131 -12.09 -9.84 -9.18
CA ILE A 131 -12.87 -11.03 -8.87
C ILE A 131 -14.09 -10.62 -8.07
N THR A 132 -15.20 -11.32 -8.25
CA THR A 132 -16.42 -11.15 -7.44
C THR A 132 -16.50 -12.16 -6.28
N ASP A 133 -15.75 -13.26 -6.37
CA ASP A 133 -15.69 -14.34 -5.39
C ASP A 133 -14.24 -14.52 -4.89
N PRO A 134 -13.95 -14.25 -3.60
CA PRO A 134 -12.62 -14.47 -3.00
C PRO A 134 -12.10 -15.90 -3.09
N ALA A 135 -12.94 -16.91 -3.32
CA ALA A 135 -12.47 -18.27 -3.61
C ALA A 135 -11.60 -18.34 -4.89
N MET A 136 -11.70 -17.34 -5.76
CA MET A 136 -10.92 -17.20 -6.99
C MET A 136 -9.77 -16.17 -6.86
N LEU A 137 -9.28 -15.91 -5.65
CA LEU A 137 -8.28 -14.87 -5.40
C LEU A 137 -6.89 -15.17 -5.97
N ALA A 138 -6.52 -16.45 -6.11
CA ALA A 138 -5.21 -16.87 -6.62
C ALA A 138 -4.69 -16.11 -7.86
N PRO A 139 -5.42 -16.01 -8.98
CA PRO A 139 -4.98 -15.25 -10.15
C PRO A 139 -4.87 -13.74 -9.93
N ALA A 140 -5.58 -13.16 -8.95
CA ALA A 140 -5.57 -11.74 -8.65
C ALA A 140 -4.56 -11.35 -7.55
N ALA A 141 -4.03 -12.33 -6.81
CA ALA A 141 -3.17 -12.09 -5.66
C ALA A 141 -1.86 -11.33 -5.97
N PRO A 142 -1.13 -11.59 -7.08
CA PRO A 142 0.04 -10.78 -7.44
C PRO A 142 -0.29 -9.29 -7.63
N GLN A 143 -1.40 -9.01 -8.33
CA GLN A 143 -1.84 -7.64 -8.58
C GLN A 143 -2.35 -6.96 -7.30
N LEU A 144 -2.89 -7.74 -6.35
CA LEU A 144 -3.25 -7.23 -5.03
C LEU A 144 -1.99 -6.90 -4.21
N ALA A 145 -0.95 -7.73 -4.23
CA ALA A 145 0.35 -7.42 -3.62
C ALA A 145 0.94 -6.12 -4.20
N ARG A 146 0.85 -5.95 -5.52
CA ARG A 146 1.20 -4.71 -6.22
C ARG A 146 0.42 -3.50 -5.71
N ALA A 147 -0.90 -3.65 -5.60
CA ALA A 147 -1.79 -2.59 -5.15
C ALA A 147 -1.49 -2.19 -3.70
N VAL A 148 -1.15 -3.13 -2.82
CA VAL A 148 -0.69 -2.84 -1.45
C VAL A 148 0.56 -1.95 -1.48
N GLY A 149 1.57 -2.29 -2.28
CA GLY A 149 2.79 -1.46 -2.40
C GLY A 149 2.52 -0.04 -2.88
N GLN A 150 1.64 0.09 -3.88
CA GLN A 150 1.18 1.41 -4.35
C GLN A 150 0.45 2.17 -3.24
N ALA A 151 -0.45 1.50 -2.52
CA ALA A 151 -1.23 2.10 -1.45
C ALA A 151 -0.34 2.67 -0.33
N LEU A 152 0.71 1.94 0.07
CA LEU A 152 1.66 2.39 1.08
C LEU A 152 2.36 3.70 0.71
N LEU A 153 2.72 3.88 -0.57
CA LEU A 153 3.34 5.13 -1.03
C LEU A 153 2.33 6.27 -1.19
N VAL A 154 1.09 5.97 -1.57
CA VAL A 154 0.01 6.97 -1.56
C VAL A 154 -0.26 7.45 -0.13
N LEU A 155 -0.29 6.55 0.85
CA LEU A 155 -0.38 6.91 2.28
C LEU A 155 0.80 7.78 2.72
N ALA A 156 1.99 7.53 2.19
CA ALA A 156 3.17 8.36 2.39
C ALA A 156 3.12 9.72 1.65
N GLY A 157 2.08 9.99 0.85
CA GLY A 157 1.92 11.25 0.11
C GLY A 157 2.67 11.30 -1.21
N GLN A 158 3.10 10.16 -1.74
CA GLN A 158 3.59 10.08 -3.10
C GLN A 158 2.42 10.13 -4.09
N GLY A 159 2.70 10.62 -5.29
CA GLY A 159 1.69 10.68 -6.33
C GLY A 159 1.24 9.29 -6.76
N TYR A 160 -0.01 9.19 -7.15
CA TYR A 160 -0.51 8.05 -7.90
C TYR A 160 -0.91 8.53 -9.29
N GLY A 161 -0.48 7.77 -10.29
CA GLY A 161 -0.91 7.94 -11.67
C GLY A 161 -1.19 6.55 -12.22
N PRO A 162 -2.28 6.36 -12.99
CA PRO A 162 -2.56 5.08 -13.61
C PRO A 162 -1.33 4.66 -14.42
N SER A 163 -0.99 3.36 -14.37
CA SER A 163 0.03 2.82 -15.26
C SER A 163 -0.37 3.14 -16.70
N PRO A 164 0.56 3.55 -17.58
CA PRO A 164 0.24 3.83 -18.98
C PRO A 164 -0.39 2.64 -19.70
N CYS A 165 -0.16 1.42 -19.21
CA CYS A 165 -0.95 0.25 -19.57
C CYS A 165 -0.96 -0.81 -18.46
N SER A 166 -1.88 -1.78 -18.54
CA SER A 166 -2.03 -2.89 -17.58
C SER A 166 -1.10 -4.08 -17.84
N GLU A 167 -0.29 -4.03 -18.90
CA GLU A 167 0.65 -5.10 -19.22
C GLU A 167 2.00 -4.86 -18.52
N PRO A 168 2.64 -5.92 -17.98
CA PRO A 168 3.96 -5.83 -17.33
C PRO A 168 5.03 -5.17 -18.20
N ALA A 169 4.98 -5.38 -19.52
CA ALA A 169 5.90 -4.77 -20.48
C ALA A 169 5.91 -3.23 -20.45
N CYS A 170 4.86 -2.59 -19.90
CA CYS A 170 4.79 -1.14 -19.75
C CYS A 170 5.53 -0.61 -18.52
N ASP A 171 5.99 -1.46 -17.61
CA ASP A 171 6.71 -1.04 -16.40
C ASP A 171 8.11 -0.48 -16.72
N GLY A 172 8.67 -0.85 -17.88
CA GLY A 172 9.90 -0.28 -18.40
C GLY A 172 9.73 1.11 -19.05
N LEU A 173 8.49 1.57 -19.27
CA LEU A 173 8.25 2.86 -19.93
C LEU A 173 8.34 4.03 -18.94
N PRO A 174 8.90 5.18 -19.35
CA PRO A 174 8.88 6.39 -18.52
C PRO A 174 7.45 6.76 -18.11
N SER A 175 7.25 6.98 -16.82
CA SER A 175 5.98 7.41 -16.25
C SER A 175 6.00 8.88 -15.83
N PRO A 176 4.82 9.53 -15.71
CA PRO A 176 4.75 10.91 -15.25
C PRO A 176 5.49 11.11 -13.91
N PRO A 177 6.20 12.24 -13.74
CA PRO A 177 6.84 12.56 -12.47
C PRO A 177 5.84 12.51 -11.31
N GLY A 178 6.14 11.68 -10.31
CA GLY A 178 5.33 11.51 -9.11
C GLY A 178 4.62 10.17 -8.96
N SER A 179 4.43 9.38 -10.03
CA SER A 179 3.90 8.01 -9.92
C SER A 179 4.99 6.94 -9.90
N VAL A 180 6.23 7.29 -10.28
CA VAL A 180 7.36 6.36 -10.43
C VAL A 180 7.67 5.60 -9.15
N LEU A 181 7.79 6.29 -8.00
CA LEU A 181 8.07 5.61 -6.73
C LEU A 181 6.91 4.69 -6.33
N THR A 182 5.68 5.15 -6.50
CA THR A 182 4.47 4.41 -6.14
C THR A 182 4.33 3.13 -6.97
N GLN A 183 4.49 3.24 -8.28
CA GLN A 183 4.47 2.10 -9.19
C GLN A 183 5.67 1.16 -8.93
N GLY A 184 6.85 1.71 -8.70
CA GLY A 184 8.06 0.94 -8.38
C GLY A 184 7.91 0.10 -7.11
N LEU A 185 7.38 0.65 -6.01
CA LEU A 185 7.16 -0.17 -4.81
C LEU A 185 6.12 -1.25 -5.05
N GLY A 186 5.05 -0.94 -5.81
CA GLY A 186 4.09 -1.96 -6.24
C GLY A 186 4.76 -3.10 -6.99
N ILE A 187 5.59 -2.78 -7.98
CA ILE A 187 6.39 -3.75 -8.75
C ILE A 187 7.24 -4.61 -7.81
N ALA A 188 8.00 -3.99 -6.90
CA ALA A 188 8.87 -4.73 -5.99
C ALA A 188 8.11 -5.71 -5.09
N LEU A 189 6.95 -5.32 -4.55
CA LEU A 189 6.14 -6.20 -3.70
C LEU A 189 5.45 -7.30 -4.49
N GLU A 190 5.03 -7.06 -5.72
CA GLU A 190 4.53 -8.10 -6.62
C GLU A 190 5.62 -9.13 -6.94
N THR A 191 6.84 -8.66 -7.26
CA THR A 191 7.99 -9.53 -7.49
C THR A 191 8.32 -10.38 -6.27
N ILE A 192 8.42 -9.77 -5.08
CA ILE A 192 8.70 -10.51 -3.83
C ILE A 192 7.59 -11.51 -3.54
N TYR A 193 6.32 -11.10 -3.67
CA TYR A 193 5.19 -12.02 -3.52
C TYR A 193 5.32 -13.22 -4.46
N CYS A 194 5.62 -12.98 -5.74
CA CYS A 194 5.78 -14.01 -6.74
C CYS A 194 6.98 -14.94 -6.47
N GLN A 195 8.07 -14.44 -5.90
CA GLN A 195 9.23 -15.26 -5.50
C GLN A 195 8.95 -16.06 -4.23
N ASP A 196 8.26 -15.48 -3.24
CA ASP A 196 7.88 -16.14 -1.98
C ASP A 196 6.94 -17.35 -2.25
N LEU A 197 6.25 -17.36 -3.39
CA LEU A 197 5.39 -18.47 -3.83
C LEU A 197 6.16 -19.71 -4.32
N GLU A 198 7.44 -19.61 -4.70
CA GLU A 198 8.19 -20.72 -5.34
C GLU A 198 8.51 -21.91 -4.40
N ALA A 199 7.94 -21.97 -3.19
CA ALA A 199 8.10 -23.08 -2.26
C ALA A 199 6.79 -23.70 -1.69
N GLY A 200 5.59 -23.33 -2.17
CA GLY A 200 4.30 -23.63 -1.48
C GLY A 200 3.16 -24.31 -2.26
N SER A 201 2.16 -24.79 -1.50
CA SER A 201 0.92 -25.56 -1.78
C SER A 201 -0.05 -25.02 -2.89
N PRO A 202 -1.15 -25.74 -3.25
CA PRO A 202 -1.91 -25.54 -4.50
C PRO A 202 -2.43 -24.13 -4.86
N PRO A 203 -2.89 -23.24 -3.93
CA PRO A 203 -3.24 -21.86 -4.32
C PRO A 203 -2.01 -21.09 -4.81
N GLY A 204 -0.85 -21.37 -4.21
CA GLY A 204 0.44 -20.81 -4.59
C GLY A 204 0.90 -21.23 -5.98
N LEU A 205 0.53 -22.43 -6.46
CA LEU A 205 0.83 -22.87 -7.84
C LEU A 205 -0.01 -22.11 -8.89
N ALA A 206 -1.27 -21.79 -8.57
CA ALA A 206 -2.12 -20.99 -9.47
C ALA A 206 -1.69 -19.52 -9.51
N ALA A 207 -1.32 -18.95 -8.36
CA ALA A 207 -0.72 -17.62 -8.28
C ALA A 207 0.67 -17.57 -8.96
N ALA A 208 1.49 -18.63 -8.82
CA ALA A 208 2.77 -18.76 -9.52
C ALA A 208 2.60 -18.79 -11.06
N GLY A 209 1.50 -19.36 -11.56
CA GLY A 209 1.13 -19.29 -12.98
C GLY A 209 0.90 -17.85 -13.47
N ALA A 210 0.30 -16.99 -12.64
CA ALA A 210 0.16 -15.56 -12.93
C ALA A 210 1.50 -14.81 -12.83
N CYS A 211 2.42 -15.28 -11.99
CA CYS A 211 3.78 -14.76 -11.83
C CYS A 211 4.78 -15.15 -12.93
N ALA A 212 4.39 -16.03 -13.87
CA ALA A 212 5.31 -16.62 -14.85
C ALA A 212 6.05 -15.59 -15.75
N HIS A 213 5.50 -14.39 -15.92
CA HIS A 213 6.13 -13.31 -16.69
C HIS A 213 7.23 -12.57 -15.91
N LEU A 214 7.11 -12.52 -14.58
CA LEU A 214 8.11 -11.93 -13.68
C LEU A 214 9.28 -12.89 -13.47
N ILE A 215 8.98 -14.16 -13.20
CA ILE A 215 9.95 -15.23 -12.96
C ILE A 215 10.86 -15.48 -14.19
N LYS A 216 10.36 -15.22 -15.40
CA LYS A 216 11.15 -15.36 -16.64
C LYS A 216 12.02 -14.14 -16.97
N GLY A 217 11.99 -13.08 -16.15
CA GLY A 217 12.68 -11.82 -16.44
C GLY A 217 12.14 -11.12 -17.70
N GLU A 218 10.92 -11.46 -18.14
CA GLU A 218 10.28 -10.88 -19.33
C GLU A 218 9.62 -9.52 -19.02
N GLY A 219 9.37 -9.22 -17.75
CA GLY A 219 8.56 -8.09 -17.29
C GLY A 219 9.19 -6.70 -17.34
N TYR A 220 10.51 -6.56 -17.51
CA TYR A 220 11.15 -5.25 -17.29
C TYR A 220 12.18 -4.85 -18.34
N ARG A 221 12.25 -5.52 -19.49
CA ARG A 221 13.21 -5.17 -20.54
C ARG A 221 12.92 -3.81 -21.15
N GLY A 222 13.59 -2.78 -20.65
CA GLY A 222 13.80 -1.56 -21.41
C GLY A 222 14.80 -1.79 -22.53
N THR A 223 14.50 -1.25 -23.71
CA THR A 223 15.53 -0.85 -24.69
C THR A 223 16.53 0.10 -24.03
N GLU A 224 17.73 0.29 -24.61
CA GLU A 224 18.70 1.30 -24.13
C GLU A 224 17.99 2.61 -23.73
N MET A 225 18.00 2.92 -22.43
CA MET A 225 17.30 4.08 -21.87
C MET A 225 18.27 5.26 -21.76
N SER A 226 17.77 6.48 -22.03
CA SER A 226 18.55 7.66 -21.69
C SER A 226 18.63 7.82 -20.16
N PRO A 227 19.63 8.54 -19.60
CA PRO A 227 19.71 8.79 -18.17
C PRO A 227 18.46 9.46 -17.58
N ALA A 228 17.72 10.23 -18.37
CA ALA A 228 16.47 10.84 -17.95
C ALA A 228 15.33 9.80 -17.84
N ASP A 229 15.30 8.84 -18.75
CA ASP A 229 14.30 7.77 -18.79
C ASP A 229 14.49 6.78 -17.64
N VAL A 230 15.75 6.48 -17.26
CA VAL A 230 16.10 5.62 -16.11
C VAL A 230 15.46 6.13 -14.83
N VAL A 231 15.55 7.44 -14.57
CA VAL A 231 15.01 8.06 -13.34
C VAL A 231 13.48 8.13 -13.34
N GLN A 232 12.86 8.05 -14.53
CA GLN A 232 11.42 8.09 -14.73
C GLN A 232 10.80 6.70 -14.93
N SER A 233 11.60 5.63 -14.91
CA SER A 233 11.13 4.27 -15.12
C SER A 233 10.66 3.64 -13.80
N PRO A 234 9.38 3.22 -13.71
CA PRO A 234 8.87 2.45 -12.57
C PRO A 234 9.61 1.14 -12.36
N GLY A 235 10.01 0.44 -13.42
CA GLY A 235 10.80 -0.79 -13.36
C GLY A 235 12.13 -0.59 -12.62
N VAL A 236 12.86 0.48 -12.95
CA VAL A 236 14.12 0.84 -12.26
C VAL A 236 13.88 1.13 -10.78
N ALA A 237 12.84 1.93 -10.46
CA ALA A 237 12.47 2.18 -9.08
C ALA A 237 12.08 0.87 -8.36
N GLY A 238 11.41 -0.05 -9.06
CA GLY A 238 11.09 -1.39 -8.57
C GLY A 238 12.33 -2.21 -8.26
N THR A 239 13.35 -2.24 -9.13
CA THR A 239 14.62 -2.92 -8.87
C THR A 239 15.31 -2.35 -7.63
N VAL A 240 15.31 -1.02 -7.47
CA VAL A 240 15.90 -0.37 -6.29
C VAL A 240 15.15 -0.75 -5.01
N PHE A 241 13.81 -0.70 -5.02
CA PHE A 241 13.02 -1.08 -3.84
C PHE A 241 13.15 -2.56 -3.52
N TYR A 242 13.18 -3.43 -4.54
CA TYR A 242 13.44 -4.85 -4.36
C TYR A 242 14.78 -5.07 -3.64
N GLN A 243 15.87 -4.47 -4.13
CA GLN A 243 17.19 -4.61 -3.49
C GLN A 243 17.20 -4.05 -2.07
N LEU A 244 16.54 -2.92 -1.81
CA LEU A 244 16.40 -2.41 -0.44
C LEU A 244 15.62 -3.38 0.47
N LEU A 245 14.55 -4.01 -0.03
CA LEU A 245 13.77 -4.98 0.74
C LEU A 245 14.54 -6.26 1.01
N SER A 246 15.40 -6.69 0.08
CA SER A 246 16.21 -7.91 0.22
C SER A 246 17.50 -7.71 1.03
N GLU A 247 18.14 -6.54 0.94
CA GLU A 247 19.51 -6.33 1.46
C GLU A 247 19.58 -5.37 2.66
N ALA A 248 18.54 -4.57 2.92
CA ALA A 248 18.59 -3.64 4.03
C ALA A 248 18.74 -4.41 5.36
N PRO A 249 19.72 -4.04 6.20
CA PRO A 249 19.92 -4.70 7.48
C PRO A 249 18.70 -4.48 8.37
N THR A 250 18.44 -5.45 9.24
CA THR A 250 17.48 -5.27 10.34
C THR A 250 17.99 -4.22 11.33
N GLY A 251 17.05 -3.58 12.01
CA GLY A 251 17.25 -2.52 12.97
C GLY A 251 16.87 -1.14 12.44
N TYR A 252 16.43 -0.29 13.36
CA TYR A 252 16.02 1.08 13.08
C TYR A 252 16.58 2.06 14.13
N PRO A 253 16.76 3.35 13.78
CA PRO A 253 17.19 4.36 14.74
C PRO A 253 16.15 4.59 15.85
N GLN A 254 16.57 4.68 17.11
CA GLN A 254 15.68 4.93 18.27
C GLN A 254 14.78 6.17 18.10
N ARG A 255 15.25 7.20 17.38
CA ARG A 255 14.44 8.40 17.08
C ARG A 255 13.15 8.12 16.31
N PHE A 256 12.99 6.95 15.71
CA PHE A 256 11.79 6.52 14.99
C PHE A 256 11.09 5.34 15.68
N MET A 257 11.40 5.05 16.95
CA MET A 257 10.88 3.88 17.65
C MET A 257 9.35 3.75 17.60
N LEU A 258 8.60 4.85 17.74
CA LEU A 258 7.13 4.81 17.66
C LEU A 258 6.59 4.43 16.27
N TRP A 259 7.36 4.70 15.21
CA TRP A 259 7.02 4.23 13.86
C TRP A 259 7.23 2.72 13.76
N PHE A 260 8.42 2.26 14.13
CA PHE A 260 8.81 0.85 13.97
C PHE A 260 8.19 -0.10 15.00
N ALA A 261 7.68 0.39 16.12
CA ALA A 261 7.00 -0.44 17.14
C ALA A 261 5.75 -1.16 16.63
N ASN A 262 5.20 -0.76 15.47
CA ASN A 262 4.04 -1.38 14.85
C ASN A 262 4.41 -2.40 13.76
N TYR A 263 5.70 -2.55 13.42
CA TYR A 263 6.16 -3.48 12.39
C TYR A 263 6.88 -4.67 13.01
N ASP A 264 6.76 -5.84 12.37
CA ASP A 264 7.64 -6.97 12.70
C ASP A 264 9.04 -6.76 12.11
N PRO A 265 10.06 -7.45 12.64
CA PRO A 265 11.43 -7.36 12.13
C PRO A 265 11.57 -7.59 10.62
N GLN A 266 10.75 -8.49 10.05
CA GLN A 266 10.75 -8.79 8.61
C GLN A 266 10.20 -7.65 7.74
N ASP A 267 9.39 -6.76 8.30
CA ASP A 267 8.76 -5.65 7.57
C ASP A 267 9.53 -4.32 7.77
N GLU A 268 10.64 -4.33 8.50
CA GLU A 268 11.39 -3.11 8.84
C GLU A 268 11.94 -2.39 7.60
N ALA A 269 12.42 -3.12 6.60
CA ALA A 269 12.90 -2.53 5.34
C ALA A 269 11.77 -1.77 4.63
N LEU A 270 10.57 -2.34 4.58
CA LEU A 270 9.39 -1.69 4.02
C LEU A 270 8.98 -0.47 4.85
N ALA A 271 9.00 -0.58 6.17
CA ALA A 271 8.75 0.54 7.07
C ALA A 271 9.74 1.70 6.88
N LYS A 272 11.03 1.41 6.60
CA LYS A 272 12.06 2.40 6.26
C LYS A 272 11.71 3.11 4.94
N ILE A 273 11.31 2.36 3.92
CA ILE A 273 10.93 2.90 2.61
C ILE A 273 9.75 3.88 2.76
N VAL A 274 8.67 3.46 3.42
CA VAL A 274 7.47 4.30 3.61
C VAL A 274 7.80 5.56 4.42
N LEU A 275 8.61 5.45 5.48
CA LEU A 275 9.02 6.60 6.30
C LEU A 275 9.85 7.62 5.52
N VAL A 276 10.75 7.15 4.64
CA VAL A 276 11.57 8.02 3.78
C VAL A 276 10.69 8.68 2.73
N ALA A 277 9.84 7.92 2.04
CA ALA A 277 8.89 8.45 1.06
C ALA A 277 8.03 9.55 1.68
N ARG A 278 7.60 9.39 2.94
CA ARG A 278 6.76 10.39 3.64
C ARG A 278 7.41 11.77 3.79
N ARG A 279 8.74 11.85 3.74
CA ARG A 279 9.50 13.11 3.87
C ARG A 279 9.71 13.81 2.54
N LEU A 280 9.41 13.13 1.44
CA LEU A 280 9.58 13.62 0.10
C LEU A 280 8.29 14.28 -0.40
N GLY A 281 8.42 15.18 -1.37
CA GLY A 281 7.27 15.70 -2.10
C GLY A 281 6.72 14.67 -3.08
N CYS A 282 5.45 14.81 -3.50
CA CYS A 282 4.76 13.89 -4.39
C CYS A 282 5.33 13.77 -5.82
N ARG A 283 6.39 14.52 -6.14
CA ARG A 283 7.11 14.50 -7.42
C ARG A 283 8.55 14.01 -7.29
N ALA A 284 8.90 13.43 -6.14
CA ALA A 284 10.25 12.95 -5.89
C ALA A 284 10.63 11.83 -6.85
N THR A 285 11.91 11.84 -7.23
CA THR A 285 12.52 10.81 -8.07
C THR A 285 13.16 9.71 -7.22
N ILE A 286 13.58 8.62 -7.86
CA ILE A 286 14.34 7.57 -7.18
C ILE A 286 15.69 8.08 -6.65
N VAL A 287 16.28 9.07 -7.31
CA VAL A 287 17.51 9.73 -6.85
C VAL A 287 17.26 10.54 -5.57
N ASP A 288 16.18 11.31 -5.52
CA ASP A 288 15.77 12.05 -4.32
C ASP A 288 15.51 11.09 -3.16
N PHE A 289 14.85 9.96 -3.45
CA PHE A 289 14.59 8.91 -2.48
C PHE A 289 15.86 8.32 -1.89
N LEU A 290 16.80 7.86 -2.71
CA LEU A 290 18.07 7.26 -2.24
C LEU A 290 18.92 8.27 -1.45
N GLY A 291 18.93 9.54 -1.86
CA GLY A 291 19.59 10.61 -1.11
C GLY A 291 18.98 10.82 0.28
N ALA A 292 17.64 10.85 0.37
CA ALA A 292 16.93 10.95 1.63
C ALA A 292 17.06 9.69 2.49
N TYR A 293 17.13 8.51 1.88
CA TYR A 293 17.31 7.22 2.55
C TYR A 293 18.65 7.17 3.30
N GLY A 294 19.77 7.40 2.60
CA GLY A 294 21.11 7.38 3.21
C GLY A 294 21.35 8.52 4.23
N THR A 295 20.53 9.57 4.18
CA THR A 295 20.51 10.62 5.21
C THR A 295 19.69 10.20 6.43
N THR A 296 18.55 9.55 6.21
CA THR A 296 17.63 9.07 7.26
C THR A 296 18.16 7.86 7.99
N PHE A 297 18.91 6.98 7.32
CA PHE A 297 19.53 5.78 7.88
C PHE A 297 21.04 5.78 7.61
N PRO A 298 21.85 6.47 8.45
CA PRO A 298 23.29 6.63 8.19
C PRO A 298 24.07 5.31 8.11
N GLY A 299 23.63 4.26 8.82
CA GLY A 299 24.23 2.93 8.76
C GLY A 299 24.07 2.24 7.41
N GLU A 300 23.12 2.69 6.59
CA GLU A 300 22.77 2.10 5.28
C GLU A 300 23.15 3.03 4.12
N ARG A 301 23.94 4.07 4.41
CA ARG A 301 24.36 5.06 3.41
C ARG A 301 25.24 4.45 2.31
N ALA A 302 26.01 3.42 2.64
CA ALA A 302 26.84 2.71 1.65
C ALA A 302 25.94 2.01 0.61
N LEU A 303 24.98 1.21 1.07
CA LEU A 303 23.96 0.57 0.23
C LEU A 303 23.24 1.59 -0.66
N ALA A 304 22.73 2.69 -0.08
CA ALA A 304 22.05 3.73 -0.86
C ALA A 304 22.94 4.36 -1.96
N ARG A 305 24.25 4.48 -1.73
CA ARG A 305 25.21 5.01 -2.72
C ARG A 305 25.53 3.98 -3.81
N GLU A 306 25.64 2.71 -3.44
CA GLU A 306 25.85 1.61 -4.38
C GLU A 306 24.65 1.50 -5.34
N LEU A 307 23.43 1.52 -4.80
CA LEU A 307 22.20 1.56 -5.59
C LEU A 307 22.16 2.77 -6.53
N LEU A 308 22.52 3.96 -6.03
CA LEU A 308 22.55 5.17 -6.85
C LEU A 308 23.57 5.06 -8.01
N ALA A 309 24.73 4.45 -7.76
CA ALA A 309 25.76 4.23 -8.77
C ALA A 309 25.35 3.16 -9.80
N ALA A 310 24.52 2.19 -9.40
CA ALA A 310 24.04 1.09 -10.24
C ALA A 310 22.82 1.45 -11.11
N LEU A 311 22.13 2.58 -10.84
CA LEU A 311 20.95 3.01 -11.62
C LEU A 311 21.13 2.93 -13.15
N PRO A 312 22.26 3.36 -13.77
CA PRO A 312 22.41 3.31 -15.23
C PRO A 312 22.43 1.89 -15.81
N SER A 313 22.74 0.89 -14.97
CA SER A 313 22.78 -0.53 -15.33
C SER A 313 21.55 -1.31 -14.87
N MET A 314 20.67 -0.70 -14.07
CA MET A 314 19.42 -1.30 -13.63
C MET A 314 18.39 -1.13 -14.73
N THR A 315 18.36 -2.06 -15.68
CA THR A 315 17.33 -2.09 -16.73
C THR A 315 16.38 -3.27 -16.55
N GLU A 316 16.51 -4.03 -15.46
CA GLU A 316 15.75 -5.24 -15.18
C GLU A 316 15.44 -5.32 -13.67
N VAL A 317 14.24 -5.80 -13.31
CA VAL A 317 13.94 -6.31 -11.95
C VAL A 317 14.25 -7.81 -11.98
N PRO A 318 14.96 -8.36 -10.97
CA PRO A 318 15.36 -9.77 -10.95
C PRO A 318 14.19 -10.75 -10.82
#